data_AF-A0A959EJC8-F1
#
_entry.id   AF-A0A959EJC8-F1
#
_cell.length_a   1.000
_cell.length_b   1.000
_cell.length_c   1.000
_cell.angle_alpha   90.00
_cell.angle_beta   90.00
_cell.angle_gamma   90.00
#
_symmetry.space_group_name_H-M   'P 1'
#
loop_
_entity.id
_entity.type
_entity.pdbx_description
1 polymer ?
#
loop_
_entity_poly.entity_id
_entity_poly.type
_entity_poly.pdbx_seq_one_letter_code
_entity_poly.pdbx_strand_id
1 'polypeptide(L)'
;MSGLTRELRYFWEMNQFVLGTERLLLRELTPGDALLFYQLNEDPEVIRYTGDRAFRDEEEARVFLQAYDQYRLYGYGRWAVIRRSD
;
A
#
# COMPACT_ATOMS: atom_id res chain seq x y z
N MET A 1 -18.08 7.42 -26.42
CA MET A 1 -17.80 6.41 -25.37
C MET A 1 -18.13 7.04 -24.03
N SER A 2 -19.40 6.93 -23.65
CA SER A 2 -20.00 7.49 -22.43
C SER A 2 -19.32 6.88 -21.20
N GLY A 3 -18.77 7.68 -20.30
CA GLY A 3 -19.58 8.40 -19.33
C GLY A 3 -19.93 7.47 -18.18
N LEU A 4 -18.91 6.93 -17.50
CA LEU A 4 -19.12 6.25 -16.22
C LEU A 4 -19.77 7.25 -15.28
N THR A 5 -20.97 6.91 -14.79
CA THR A 5 -21.63 7.74 -13.77
C THR A 5 -20.73 7.82 -12.54
N ARG A 6 -20.76 8.96 -11.88
CA ARG A 6 -19.93 9.25 -10.72
C ARG A 6 -20.07 8.16 -9.65
N GLU A 7 -21.27 7.60 -9.48
CA GLU A 7 -21.55 6.49 -8.57
C GLU A 7 -20.79 5.20 -8.91
N LEU A 8 -20.69 4.82 -10.20
CA LEU A 8 -19.98 3.61 -10.62
C LEU A 8 -18.46 3.74 -10.46
N ARG A 9 -17.92 4.95 -10.68
CA ARG A 9 -16.52 5.25 -10.39
C ARG A 9 -16.21 5.13 -8.90
N TYR A 10 -17.05 5.72 -8.04
CA TYR A 10 -16.90 5.60 -6.59
C TYR A 10 -17.00 4.14 -6.13
N PHE A 11 -17.94 3.38 -6.66
CA PHE A 11 -18.10 1.97 -6.30
C PHE A 11 -16.86 1.13 -6.69
N TRP A 12 -16.33 1.33 -7.90
CA TRP A 12 -15.10 0.66 -8.34
C TRP A 12 -13.85 1.08 -7.55
N GLU A 13 -13.70 2.37 -7.27
CA GLU A 13 -12.60 2.88 -6.44
C GLU A 13 -12.70 2.32 -5.01
N MET A 14 -13.90 2.31 -4.41
CA MET A 14 -14.10 1.72 -3.08
C MET A 14 -13.86 0.21 -3.05
N ASN A 15 -14.05 -0.51 -4.16
CA ASN A 15 -13.73 -1.94 -4.23
C ASN A 15 -12.22 -2.24 -4.23
N GLN A 16 -11.36 -1.21 -4.35
CA GLN A 16 -9.91 -1.34 -4.25
C GLN A 16 -9.33 -0.88 -2.91
N PHE A 17 -10.10 -0.17 -2.08
CA PHE A 17 -9.63 0.41 -0.81
C PHE A 17 -10.32 -0.26 0.39
N VAL A 18 -9.54 -0.63 1.39
CA VAL A 18 -10.03 -1.23 2.64
C VAL A 18 -10.63 -0.20 3.59
N LEU A 19 -10.15 1.05 3.53
CA LEU A 19 -10.58 2.13 4.42
C LEU A 19 -10.36 3.49 3.74
N GLY A 20 -11.34 4.39 3.91
CA GLY A 20 -11.22 5.80 3.58
C GLY A 20 -11.38 6.66 4.82
N THR A 21 -10.58 7.72 4.93
CA THR A 21 -10.77 8.82 5.89
C THR A 21 -11.02 10.11 5.11
N GLU A 22 -11.18 11.23 5.80
CA GLU A 22 -11.29 12.55 5.17
C GLU A 22 -10.09 12.83 4.23
N ARG A 23 -8.88 12.40 4.63
CA ARG A 23 -7.62 12.75 3.96
C ARG A 23 -6.90 11.57 3.30
N LEU A 24 -7.23 10.33 3.65
CA LEU A 24 -6.46 9.14 3.27
C LEU A 24 -7.34 8.06 2.65
N LEU A 25 -6.79 7.32 1.70
CA LEU A 25 -7.29 6.03 1.21
C LEU A 25 -6.25 4.96 1.55
N LEU A 26 -6.72 3.84 2.09
CA LEU A 26 -5.87 2.71 2.46
C LEU A 26 -6.27 1.50 1.63
N ARG A 27 -5.28 0.79 1.11
CA ARG A 27 -5.45 -0.50 0.42
C ARG A 27 -4.36 -1.49 0.83
N GLU A 28 -4.58 -2.76 0.55
CA GLU A 28 -3.53 -3.77 0.64
C GLU A 28 -2.35 -3.39 -0.25
N LEU A 29 -1.13 -3.55 0.29
CA LEU A 29 0.11 -3.49 -0.47
C LEU A 29 0.14 -4.61 -1.53
N THR A 30 0.69 -4.28 -2.68
CA THR A 30 0.89 -5.20 -3.80
C THR A 30 2.36 -5.21 -4.20
N PRO A 31 2.84 -6.22 -4.96
CA PRO A 31 4.20 -6.19 -5.50
C PRO A 31 4.53 -4.96 -6.35
N GLY A 32 3.52 -4.24 -6.86
CA GLY A 32 3.71 -2.97 -7.58
C GLY A 32 4.16 -1.81 -6.68
N ASP A 33 4.05 -1.94 -5.37
CA ASP A 33 4.46 -0.92 -4.40
C ASP A 33 5.94 -1.03 -3.99
N ALA A 34 6.66 -2.00 -4.55
CA ALA A 34 8.01 -2.37 -4.13
C ALA A 34 9.00 -1.20 -4.11
N LEU A 35 8.99 -0.34 -5.14
CA LEU A 35 9.91 0.79 -5.23
C LEU A 35 9.70 1.79 -4.07
N LEU A 36 8.47 2.23 -3.85
CA LEU A 36 8.15 3.17 -2.77
C LEU A 36 8.37 2.51 -1.39
N PHE A 37 8.06 1.22 -1.27
CA PHE A 37 8.25 0.48 -0.04
C PHE A 37 9.74 0.32 0.30
N TYR A 38 10.59 0.05 -0.68
CA TYR A 38 12.05 0.06 -0.54
C TYR A 38 12.55 1.44 -0.10
N GLN A 39 12.22 2.50 -0.86
CA GLN A 39 12.66 3.86 -0.57
C GLN A 39 12.26 4.32 0.85
N LEU A 40 11.05 3.97 1.28
CA LEU A 40 10.58 4.29 2.63
C LEU A 40 11.40 3.57 3.72
N ASN A 41 11.73 2.30 3.51
CA ASN A 41 12.51 1.52 4.47
C ASN A 41 14.02 1.77 4.36
N GLU A 42 14.49 2.43 3.32
CA GLU A 42 15.88 2.88 3.20
C GLU A 42 16.16 4.11 4.08
N ASP A 43 15.15 4.92 4.40
CA ASP A 43 15.29 6.09 5.27
C ASP A 43 15.62 5.66 6.73
N PRO A 44 16.81 6.01 7.25
CA PRO A 44 17.22 5.63 8.61
C PRO A 44 16.29 6.16 9.71
N GLU A 45 15.66 7.32 9.51
CA GLU A 45 14.73 7.88 10.50
C GLU A 45 13.41 7.10 10.54
N VAL A 46 12.99 6.51 9.42
CA VAL A 46 11.79 5.69 9.32
C VAL A 46 11.99 4.35 10.02
N ILE A 47 13.11 3.66 9.78
CA ILE A 47 13.35 2.31 10.33
C ILE A 47 13.92 2.31 11.76
N ARG A 48 14.31 3.47 12.29
CA ARG A 48 15.02 3.64 13.57
C ARG A 48 14.42 2.86 14.74
N TYR A 49 13.10 2.71 14.78
CA TYR A 49 12.37 2.08 15.88
C TYR A 49 11.50 0.89 15.47
N THR A 50 11.62 0.41 14.22
CA THR A 50 10.78 -0.71 13.73
C THR A 50 11.37 -2.07 14.07
N GLY A 51 12.70 -2.15 14.28
CA GLY A 51 13.43 -3.41 14.43
C GLY A 51 13.68 -4.14 13.11
N ASP A 52 13.15 -3.62 11.99
CA ASP A 52 13.40 -4.12 10.65
C ASP A 52 14.76 -3.64 10.14
N ARG A 53 15.30 -4.35 9.14
CA ARG A 53 16.43 -3.87 8.34
C ARG A 53 15.91 -3.29 7.03
N ALA A 54 16.58 -2.26 6.53
CA ALA A 54 16.34 -1.78 5.18
C ALA A 54 16.50 -2.93 4.17
N PHE A 55 15.67 -2.92 3.13
CA PHE A 55 15.85 -3.79 1.98
C PHE A 55 17.14 -3.41 1.23
N ARG A 56 17.78 -4.38 0.60
CA ARG A 56 18.99 -4.19 -0.22
C ARG A 56 18.68 -3.45 -1.51
N ASP A 57 17.52 -3.71 -2.10
CA ASP A 57 17.05 -3.12 -3.34
C ASP A 57 15.53 -3.28 -3.51
N GLU A 58 14.98 -2.72 -4.60
CA GLU A 58 13.58 -2.83 -4.97
C GLU A 58 13.12 -4.29 -5.18
N GLU A 59 14.00 -5.17 -5.68
CA GLU A 59 13.63 -6.56 -5.93
C GLU A 59 13.43 -7.33 -4.63
N GLU A 60 14.26 -7.09 -3.61
CA GLU A 60 14.07 -7.69 -2.29
C GLU A 60 12.75 -7.23 -1.66
N ALA A 61 12.41 -5.94 -1.79
CA ALA A 61 11.11 -5.43 -1.34
C ALA A 61 9.94 -6.07 -2.11
N ARG A 62 10.08 -6.29 -3.43
CA ARG A 62 9.09 -6.98 -4.27
C ARG A 62 8.87 -8.42 -3.82
N VAL A 63 9.95 -9.17 -3.58
CA VAL A 63 9.89 -10.56 -3.09
C VAL A 63 9.21 -10.61 -1.72
N PHE A 64 9.52 -9.68 -0.82
CA PHE A 64 8.84 -9.55 0.47
C PHE A 64 7.33 -9.37 0.28
N LEU A 65 6.90 -8.45 -0.59
CA LEU A 65 5.49 -8.17 -0.85
C LEU A 65 4.75 -9.33 -1.54
N GLN A 66 5.42 -10.10 -2.40
CA GLN A 66 4.85 -11.32 -2.99
C GLN A 66 4.60 -12.41 -1.94
N ALA A 67 5.48 -12.51 -0.94
CA ALA A 67 5.36 -13.46 0.16
C ALA A 67 4.49 -12.93 1.32
N TYR A 68 3.97 -11.70 1.24
CA TYR A 68 3.27 -11.05 2.34
C TYR A 68 1.85 -11.59 2.49
N ASP A 69 1.69 -12.61 3.33
CA ASP A 69 0.43 -13.36 3.48
C ASP A 69 -0.43 -12.92 4.68
N GLN A 70 -0.08 -11.81 5.34
CA GLN A 70 -0.75 -11.34 6.55
C GLN A 70 -2.25 -11.07 6.33
N TYR A 71 -2.62 -10.52 5.17
CA TYR A 71 -4.03 -10.31 4.82
C TYR A 71 -4.81 -11.63 4.77
N ARG A 72 -4.22 -12.67 4.19
CA ARG A 72 -4.84 -14.00 4.10
C ARG A 72 -4.92 -14.69 5.45
N LEU A 73 -3.89 -14.56 6.28
CA LEU A 73 -3.80 -15.24 7.58
C LEU A 73 -4.65 -14.57 8.66
N TYR A 74 -4.68 -13.23 8.68
CA TYR A 74 -5.21 -12.46 9.81
C TYR A 74 -6.32 -11.47 9.40
N GLY A 75 -6.56 -11.28 8.09
CA GLY A 75 -7.54 -10.31 7.59
C GLY A 75 -7.05 -8.86 7.62
N TYR A 76 -5.80 -8.61 7.99
CA TYR A 76 -5.18 -7.27 8.03
C TYR A 76 -3.65 -7.35 7.94
N GLY A 77 -3.02 -6.20 7.68
CA GLY A 77 -1.57 -6.09 7.52
C GLY A 77 -1.11 -4.64 7.29
N ARG A 78 0.09 -4.47 6.74
CA ARG A 78 0.67 -3.16 6.39
C ARG A 78 -0.03 -2.58 5.17
N TRP A 79 -0.89 -1.58 5.31
CA TRP A 79 -1.56 -0.98 4.16
C TRP A 79 -0.74 0.10 3.45
N ALA A 80 -0.91 0.21 2.13
CA ALA A 80 -0.51 1.38 1.38
C ALA A 80 -1.41 2.55 1.78
N VAL A 81 -0.81 3.70 2.09
CA VAL A 81 -1.52 4.91 2.53
C VAL A 81 -1.39 5.98 1.46
N ILE A 82 -2.52 6.35 0.85
CA ILE A 82 -2.59 7.28 -0.27
C ILE A 82 -3.32 8.54 0.19
N ARG A 83 -2.76 9.72 -0.07
CA ARG A 83 -3.46 10.99 0.17
C ARG A 83 -4.59 11.14 -0.86
N ARG A 84 -5.76 11.60 -0.41
CA ARG A 84 -6.94 11.84 -1.28
C ARG A 84 -6.74 13.03 -2.22
N SER A 85 -5.96 14.00 -1.77
CA SER A 85 -5.63 15.21 -2.50
C SER A 85 -4.21 15.62 -2.15
N ASP A 86 -3.48 16.11 -3.15
CA ASP A 86 -2.35 17.01 -2.99
C ASP A 86 -2.81 18.42 -3.37
#